data_AF-A0AAU3EM19-F1
#
_entry.id   AF-A0AAU3EM19-F1
#
_cell.length_a   1.000
_cell.length_b   1.000
_cell.length_c   1.000
_cell.angle_alpha   90.00
_cell.angle_beta   90.00
_cell.angle_gamma   90.00
#
_symmetry.space_group_name_H-M   'P 1'
#
loop_
_entity.id
_entity.type
_entity.pdbx_description
1 polymer ?
#
loop_
_entity_poly.entity_id
_entity_poly.type
_entity_poly.pdbx_seq_one_letter_code
_entity_poly.pdbx_strand_id
1 'polypeptide(L)'
;MTVSTLLRSPVTAAYERLTEVFPGLSVTEPADGLTPSGGGWVTATGLAEGGSALDAFLGWDSAQVERDYGQRARPDVIAGFGFHRYAWPACLLITVPWFLHRRVPRLPVGAVSFQRALGRMAVRTGAFACLPDDPAAGEPGAYVVADEDALRAEVRAAVAEHLEPVLDGFGPRMRRGRRALWGMATDEIVEGLWYVAHLLGEESRGVAELELLLPGATAPYAGGAGFRELAGPQGRPLPTRDRASCCLFYTVRPGDTCVTCPRTCDADRVARLSADTPPSAD
;
A
#
# COMPACT_ATOMS: atom_id res chain seq x y z
N MET A 1 11.73 2.44 39.86
CA MET A 1 11.78 2.30 38.39
C MET A 1 10.35 2.22 37.91
N THR A 2 9.77 3.36 37.55
CA THR A 2 8.43 3.45 36.97
C THR A 2 8.53 2.88 35.57
N VAL A 3 7.94 1.70 35.36
CA VAL A 3 7.64 1.19 34.03
C VAL A 3 6.64 2.19 33.45
N SER A 4 7.11 3.06 32.56
CA SER A 4 6.23 3.87 31.73
C SER A 4 5.49 2.88 30.84
N THR A 5 4.28 2.52 31.23
CA THR A 5 3.31 1.88 30.35
C THR A 5 3.06 2.88 29.25
N LEU A 6 3.83 2.82 28.17
CA LEU A 6 3.53 3.55 26.95
C LEU A 6 2.09 3.17 26.61
N LEU A 7 1.18 4.12 26.73
CA LEU A 7 -0.22 3.97 26.33
C LEU A 7 -0.18 3.43 24.90
N ARG A 8 -0.55 2.16 24.74
CA ARG A 8 -0.66 1.55 23.41
C ARG A 8 -1.72 2.32 22.66
N SER A 9 -1.37 2.74 21.44
CA SER A 9 -2.32 3.41 20.58
C SER A 9 -3.41 2.43 20.14
N PRO A 10 -4.63 2.89 19.83
CA PRO A 10 -5.73 2.04 19.38
C PRO A 10 -5.43 1.23 18.10
N VAL A 11 -4.33 1.52 17.39
CA VAL A 11 -3.92 0.78 16.18
C VAL A 11 -2.65 -0.06 16.37
N THR A 12 -1.99 0.01 17.53
CA THR A 12 -0.74 -0.75 17.80
C THR A 12 -0.91 -2.26 17.54
N ALA A 13 -2.04 -2.84 17.95
CA ALA A 13 -2.29 -4.28 17.76
C ALA A 13 -2.35 -4.69 16.27
N ALA A 14 -2.88 -3.83 15.40
CA ALA A 14 -2.90 -4.08 13.95
C ALA A 14 -1.48 -4.03 13.36
N TYR A 15 -0.63 -3.12 13.83
CA TYR A 15 0.76 -3.02 13.41
C TYR A 15 1.63 -4.19 13.87
N GLU A 16 1.40 -4.68 15.09
CA GLU A 16 2.01 -5.91 15.58
C GLU A 16 1.59 -7.11 14.74
N ARG A 17 0.29 -7.23 14.44
CA ARG A 17 -0.23 -8.31 13.60
C ARG A 17 0.32 -8.26 12.18
N LEU A 18 0.45 -7.06 11.59
CA LEU A 18 1.10 -6.86 10.29
C LEU A 18 2.55 -7.36 10.31
N THR A 19 3.30 -6.98 11.34
CA THR A 19 4.71 -7.40 11.49
C THR A 19 4.83 -8.91 11.70
N GLU A 20 3.89 -9.53 12.39
CA GLU A 20 3.86 -10.98 12.62
C GLU A 20 3.68 -11.76 11.31
N VAL A 21 2.69 -11.38 10.49
CA VAL A 21 2.41 -12.09 9.22
C VAL A 21 3.35 -11.69 8.09
N PHE A 22 3.92 -10.48 8.14
CA PHE A 22 4.87 -9.98 7.15
C PHE A 22 6.12 -9.38 7.83
N PRO A 23 7.07 -10.21 8.32
CA PRO A 23 8.24 -9.76 9.07
C PRO A 23 9.20 -8.84 8.31
N GLY A 24 9.04 -8.74 6.99
CA GLY A 24 9.76 -7.78 6.14
C GLY A 24 9.31 -6.32 6.33
N LEU A 25 8.23 -6.08 7.08
CA LEU A 25 7.74 -4.76 7.44
C LEU A 25 7.47 -4.69 8.95
N SER A 26 8.14 -3.78 9.65
CA SER A 26 7.85 -3.48 11.05
C SER A 26 7.41 -2.03 11.22
N VAL A 27 6.39 -1.80 12.04
CA VAL A 27 5.89 -0.45 12.34
C VAL A 27 6.15 -0.13 13.82
N THR A 28 6.69 1.05 14.09
CA THR A 28 6.93 1.55 15.45
C THR A 28 6.23 2.87 15.70
N GLU A 29 5.84 3.10 16.95
CA GLU A 29 5.22 4.34 17.43
C GLU A 29 6.18 5.00 18.43
N PRO A 30 7.07 5.93 17.99
CA PRO A 30 8.06 6.55 18.86
C PRO A 30 7.43 7.31 20.03
N ALA A 31 7.89 7.02 21.24
CA ALA A 31 7.35 7.60 22.48
C ALA A 31 7.50 9.12 22.61
N ASP A 32 8.51 9.70 21.97
CA ASP A 32 8.79 11.14 21.96
C ASP A 32 8.03 11.89 20.86
N GLY A 33 7.25 11.18 20.03
CA GLY A 33 6.51 11.74 18.91
C GLY A 33 7.39 12.27 17.77
N LEU A 34 8.72 12.06 17.84
CA LEU A 34 9.64 12.50 16.80
C LEU A 34 9.75 11.43 15.72
N THR A 35 9.54 11.84 14.48
CA THR A 35 9.77 10.97 13.32
C THR A 35 11.28 10.83 13.11
N PRO A 36 11.84 9.60 13.12
CA PRO A 36 13.26 9.38 12.91
C PRO A 36 13.76 9.99 11.60
N SER A 37 15.00 10.50 11.62
CA SER A 37 15.71 11.03 10.46
C SER A 37 17.18 10.57 10.48
N GLY A 38 17.84 10.57 9.31
CA GLY A 38 19.20 10.05 9.16
C GLY A 38 19.25 8.51 9.18
N GLY A 39 20.45 7.89 9.08
CA GLY A 39 20.59 6.43 9.22
C GLY A 39 19.77 5.57 8.23
N GLY A 40 19.48 6.11 7.04
CA GLY A 40 18.65 5.46 6.03
C GLY A 40 17.14 5.71 6.17
N TRP A 41 16.71 6.51 7.15
CA TRP A 41 15.34 7.02 7.25
C TRP A 41 15.11 8.17 6.28
N VAL A 42 13.95 8.16 5.63
CA VAL A 42 13.39 9.28 4.87
C VAL A 42 12.02 9.64 5.44
N THR A 43 11.74 10.93 5.62
CA THR A 43 10.42 11.39 6.05
C THR A 43 9.47 11.44 4.85
N ALA A 44 8.18 11.18 5.05
CA ALA A 44 7.20 11.33 3.97
C ALA A 44 7.10 12.79 3.51
N THR A 45 7.28 13.76 4.41
CA THR A 45 7.45 15.18 4.06
C THR A 45 8.62 15.39 3.08
N GLY A 46 9.79 14.80 3.33
CA GLY A 46 10.94 14.94 2.43
C GLY A 46 10.71 14.32 1.04
N LEU A 47 9.89 13.27 0.95
CA LEU A 47 9.43 12.73 -0.33
C LEU A 47 8.44 13.68 -1.02
N ALA A 48 7.48 14.22 -0.27
CA ALA A 48 6.47 15.15 -0.77
C ALA A 48 7.05 16.48 -1.27
N GLU A 49 8.15 16.96 -0.67
CA GLU A 49 8.87 18.16 -1.11
C GLU A 49 9.53 17.99 -2.50
N GLY A 50 9.73 16.76 -2.97
CA GLY A 50 10.26 16.48 -4.32
C GLY A 50 11.74 16.89 -4.53
N GLY A 51 12.45 17.21 -3.45
CA GLY A 51 13.83 17.70 -3.48
C GLY A 51 14.89 16.59 -3.32
N SER A 52 16.00 16.93 -2.65
CA SER A 52 17.18 16.06 -2.51
C SER A 52 16.89 14.75 -1.77
N ALA A 53 15.93 14.74 -0.84
CA ALA A 53 15.50 13.52 -0.14
C ALA A 53 14.85 12.53 -1.10
N LEU A 54 13.98 13.00 -2.00
CA LEU A 54 13.42 12.18 -3.07
C LEU A 54 14.51 11.73 -4.05
N ASP A 55 15.44 12.60 -4.43
CA ASP A 55 16.56 12.24 -5.31
C ASP A 55 17.41 11.10 -4.73
N ALA A 56 17.76 11.18 -3.45
CA ALA A 56 18.50 10.14 -2.76
C ALA A 56 17.70 8.83 -2.70
N PHE A 57 16.40 8.92 -2.41
CA PHE A 57 15.50 7.77 -2.35
C PHE A 57 15.39 7.03 -3.70
N LEU A 58 15.30 7.78 -4.81
CA LEU A 58 15.27 7.24 -6.18
C LEU A 58 16.64 6.75 -6.65
N GLY A 59 17.73 7.37 -6.20
CA GLY A 59 19.10 6.93 -6.50
C GLY A 59 19.35 5.50 -6.07
N TRP A 60 18.73 5.05 -4.97
CA TRP A 60 18.79 3.66 -4.53
C TRP A 60 18.16 2.70 -5.55
N ASP A 61 16.98 3.03 -6.09
CA ASP A 61 16.30 2.20 -7.11
C ASP A 61 17.09 2.18 -8.42
N SER A 62 17.65 3.33 -8.84
CA SER A 62 18.53 3.39 -10.01
C SER A 62 19.72 2.46 -9.86
N ALA A 63 20.39 2.49 -8.71
CA ALA A 63 21.53 1.64 -8.44
C ALA A 63 21.14 0.17 -8.30
N GLN A 64 19.96 -0.15 -7.73
CA GLN A 64 19.46 -1.52 -7.66
C GLN A 64 19.22 -2.09 -9.05
N VAL A 65 18.55 -1.35 -9.93
CA VAL A 65 18.26 -1.82 -11.29
C VAL A 65 19.55 -2.10 -12.06
N GLU A 66 20.56 -1.23 -11.95
CA GLU A 66 21.85 -1.44 -12.61
C GLU A 66 22.56 -2.71 -12.09
N ARG A 67 22.54 -2.94 -10.77
CA ARG A 67 23.13 -4.14 -10.16
C ARG A 67 22.42 -5.43 -10.57
N ASP A 68 21.09 -5.43 -10.50
CA ASP A 68 20.29 -6.66 -10.65
C ASP A 68 20.06 -7.01 -12.13
N TYR A 69 20.03 -6.00 -13.01
CA TYR A 69 19.67 -6.20 -14.41
C TYR A 69 20.76 -5.85 -15.43
N GLY A 70 21.88 -5.27 -14.98
CA GLY A 70 23.02 -4.92 -15.85
C GLY A 70 22.73 -3.77 -16.82
N GLN A 71 21.68 -2.98 -16.58
CA GLN A 71 21.28 -1.86 -17.43
C GLN A 71 20.60 -0.75 -16.60
N ARG A 72 20.52 0.45 -17.18
CA ARG A 72 19.84 1.59 -16.55
C ARG A 72 18.36 1.60 -16.93
N ALA A 73 17.47 1.76 -15.96
CA ALA A 73 16.07 2.07 -16.25
C ALA A 73 15.89 3.55 -16.61
N ARG A 74 14.80 3.85 -17.33
CA ARG A 74 14.41 5.25 -17.58
C ARG A 74 14.05 5.95 -16.26
N PRO A 75 14.34 7.25 -16.10
CA PRO A 75 14.05 7.97 -14.86
C PRO A 75 12.58 7.92 -14.40
N ASP A 76 11.63 7.95 -15.34
CA ASP A 76 10.19 7.85 -15.05
C ASP A 76 9.78 6.48 -14.50
N VAL A 77 10.50 5.42 -14.91
CA VAL A 77 10.28 4.05 -14.45
C VAL A 77 10.87 3.88 -13.05
N ILE A 78 12.06 4.43 -12.80
CA ILE A 78 12.67 4.50 -11.47
C ILE A 78 11.75 5.24 -10.49
N ALA A 79 11.18 6.38 -10.90
CA ALA A 79 10.23 7.11 -10.07
C ALA A 79 8.99 6.28 -9.72
N GLY A 80 8.49 5.46 -10.67
CA GLY A 80 7.41 4.50 -10.42
C GLY A 80 7.78 3.41 -9.41
N PHE A 81 8.99 2.83 -9.50
CA PHE A 81 9.47 1.85 -8.52
C PHE A 81 9.64 2.48 -7.14
N GLY A 82 10.22 3.68 -7.10
CA GLY A 82 10.35 4.46 -5.87
C GLY A 82 9.00 4.67 -5.20
N PHE A 83 8.01 5.15 -5.98
CA PHE A 83 6.67 5.38 -5.46
C PHE A 83 6.07 4.09 -4.89
N HIS A 84 6.07 2.99 -5.65
CA HIS A 84 5.56 1.70 -5.18
C HIS A 84 6.22 1.25 -3.87
N ARG A 85 7.55 1.32 -3.78
CA ARG A 85 8.33 0.92 -2.60
C ARG A 85 7.99 1.72 -1.33
N TYR A 86 7.48 2.94 -1.48
CA TYR A 86 7.03 3.78 -0.36
C TYR A 86 5.52 3.64 -0.12
N ALA A 87 4.73 3.81 -1.17
CA ALA A 87 3.27 3.90 -1.10
C ALA A 87 2.63 2.57 -0.73
N TRP A 88 3.18 1.42 -1.17
CA TRP A 88 2.69 0.10 -0.79
C TRP A 88 2.65 -0.09 0.75
N PRO A 89 3.78 0.03 1.48
CA PRO A 89 3.74 -0.09 2.93
C PRO A 89 3.04 1.11 3.61
N ALA A 90 3.04 2.30 3.02
CA ALA A 90 2.32 3.46 3.58
C ALA A 90 0.79 3.26 3.57
N CYS A 91 0.23 2.65 2.52
CA CYS A 91 -1.20 2.33 2.45
C CYS A 91 -1.59 1.34 3.56
N LEU A 92 -0.73 0.36 3.86
CA LEU A 92 -0.96 -0.62 4.93
C LEU A 92 -1.06 0.00 6.32
N LEU A 93 -0.41 1.15 6.55
CA LEU A 93 -0.52 1.87 7.82
C LEU A 93 -1.96 2.31 8.14
N ILE A 94 -2.80 2.45 7.11
CA ILE A 94 -4.20 2.88 7.21
C ILE A 94 -5.14 1.70 6.98
N THR A 95 -4.88 0.89 5.94
CA THR A 95 -5.81 -0.18 5.52
C THR A 95 -5.80 -1.37 6.47
N VAL A 96 -4.67 -1.71 7.11
CA VAL A 96 -4.60 -2.86 8.03
C VAL A 96 -5.35 -2.60 9.35
N PRO A 97 -5.18 -1.45 10.03
CA PRO A 97 -6.01 -1.12 11.19
C PRO A 97 -7.52 -1.10 10.87
N TRP A 98 -7.88 -0.61 9.68
CA TRP A 98 -9.28 -0.64 9.23
C TRP A 98 -9.78 -2.07 9.03
N PHE A 99 -9.01 -2.89 8.32
CA PHE A 99 -9.40 -4.26 7.98
C PHE A 99 -9.50 -5.17 9.21
N LEU A 100 -8.62 -5.01 10.20
CA LEU A 100 -8.57 -5.86 11.40
C LEU A 100 -9.48 -5.35 12.52
N HIS A 101 -9.61 -4.04 12.67
CA HIS A 101 -10.23 -3.44 13.86
C HIS A 101 -11.26 -2.36 13.57
N ARG A 102 -11.61 -2.09 12.30
CA ARG A 102 -12.52 -0.99 11.90
C ARG A 102 -12.07 0.38 12.42
N ARG A 103 -10.75 0.59 12.51
CA ARG A 103 -10.13 1.86 12.94
C ARG A 103 -9.32 2.47 11.82
N VAL A 104 -9.56 3.73 11.50
CA VAL A 104 -8.86 4.43 10.40
C VAL A 104 -7.97 5.52 10.98
N PRO A 105 -6.65 5.29 11.11
CA PRO A 105 -5.75 6.32 11.61
C PRO A 105 -5.57 7.46 10.59
N ARG A 106 -5.50 8.70 11.08
CA ARG A 106 -5.13 9.88 10.29
C ARG A 106 -3.62 10.08 10.35
N LEU A 107 -2.95 9.87 9.21
CA LEU A 107 -1.49 9.90 9.09
C LEU A 107 -1.08 10.92 8.02
N PRO A 108 -1.15 12.24 8.28
CA PRO A 108 -0.60 13.23 7.35
C PRO A 108 0.89 12.98 7.13
N VAL A 109 1.47 13.46 6.02
CA VAL A 109 2.88 13.19 5.65
C VAL A 109 3.89 13.54 6.75
N GLY A 110 3.61 14.53 7.60
CA GLY A 110 4.47 14.86 8.74
C GLY A 110 4.50 13.82 9.87
N ALA A 111 3.69 12.77 9.78
CA ALA A 111 3.54 11.73 10.80
C ALA A 111 4.25 10.41 10.45
N VAL A 112 4.91 10.30 9.29
CA VAL A 112 5.48 9.03 8.80
C VAL A 112 6.94 9.21 8.37
N SER A 113 7.79 8.30 8.85
CA SER A 113 9.14 8.06 8.33
C SER A 113 9.30 6.61 7.88
N PHE A 114 10.09 6.41 6.83
CA PHE A 114 10.35 5.10 6.24
C PHE A 114 11.85 4.81 6.18
N GLN A 115 12.26 3.64 6.64
CA GLN A 115 13.60 3.09 6.48
C GLN A 115 13.55 1.89 5.53
N ARG A 116 13.73 2.16 4.24
CA ARG A 116 13.60 1.16 3.18
C ARG A 116 14.45 -0.09 3.41
N ALA A 117 15.73 0.09 3.75
CA ALA A 117 16.69 -1.03 3.81
C ALA A 117 16.34 -2.08 4.87
N LEU A 118 15.67 -1.68 5.95
CA LEU A 118 15.26 -2.57 7.04
C LEU A 118 13.75 -2.82 7.06
N GLY A 119 13.01 -2.28 6.08
CA GLY A 119 11.55 -2.39 6.05
C GLY A 119 10.88 -1.81 7.29
N ARG A 120 11.33 -0.65 7.79
CA ARG A 120 10.76 -0.05 9.01
C ARG A 120 9.95 1.18 8.71
N MET A 121 8.79 1.29 9.33
CA MET A 121 7.97 2.48 9.37
C MET A 121 7.94 3.01 10.79
N ALA A 122 8.07 4.31 10.97
CA ALA A 122 7.83 4.98 12.23
C ALA A 122 6.66 5.93 12.04
N VAL A 123 5.65 5.81 12.88
CA VAL A 123 4.40 6.57 12.77
C VAL A 123 4.08 7.32 14.05
N ARG A 124 3.54 8.53 13.92
CA ARG A 124 2.92 9.26 15.01
C ARG A 124 1.41 9.22 14.85
N THR A 125 0.76 8.32 15.58
CA THR A 125 -0.70 8.20 15.60
C THR A 125 -1.32 9.33 16.40
N GLY A 126 -2.32 9.99 15.81
CA GLY A 126 -3.11 11.02 16.46
C GLY A 126 -4.58 10.64 16.43
N ALA A 127 -5.35 11.34 15.59
CA ALA A 127 -6.77 11.06 15.43
C ALA A 127 -7.03 9.75 14.66
N PHE A 128 -8.14 9.09 14.94
CA PHE A 128 -8.63 7.94 14.18
C PHE A 128 -10.16 7.88 14.14
N ALA A 129 -10.71 7.45 13.01
CA ALA A 129 -12.13 7.17 12.87
C ALA A 129 -12.45 5.75 13.39
N CYS A 130 -13.61 5.59 14.01
CA CYS A 130 -14.14 4.29 14.43
C CYS A 130 -15.67 4.27 14.40
N LEU A 131 -16.27 3.09 14.56
CA LEU A 131 -17.73 2.92 14.63
C LEU A 131 -18.26 3.21 16.05
N PRO A 132 -19.58 3.46 16.22
CA PRO A 132 -20.15 3.82 17.53
C PRO A 132 -19.93 2.78 18.63
N ASP A 133 -19.87 1.51 18.25
CA ASP A 133 -19.70 0.37 19.18
C ASP A 133 -18.23 -0.05 19.37
N ASP A 134 -17.27 0.69 18.79
CA ASP A 134 -15.85 0.37 18.95
C ASP A 134 -15.40 0.59 20.41
N PRO A 135 -14.73 -0.39 21.05
CA PRO A 135 -14.22 -0.23 22.41
C PRO A 135 -13.29 0.97 22.63
N ALA A 136 -12.64 1.46 21.57
CA ALA A 136 -11.76 2.62 21.59
C ALA A 136 -12.48 3.95 21.26
N ALA A 137 -13.81 3.96 21.09
CA ALA A 137 -14.56 5.19 20.76
C ALA A 137 -14.45 6.29 21.83
N GLY A 138 -14.10 5.94 23.07
CA GLY A 138 -13.83 6.89 24.16
C GLY A 138 -12.36 7.31 24.32
N GLU A 139 -11.45 6.77 23.50
CA GLU A 139 -10.01 7.06 23.61
C GLU A 139 -9.67 8.46 23.06
N PRO A 140 -8.61 9.11 23.57
CA PRO A 140 -8.12 10.36 23.00
C PRO A 140 -7.83 10.23 21.49
N GLY A 141 -8.38 11.16 20.70
CA GLY A 141 -8.22 11.16 19.25
C GLY A 141 -9.25 10.34 18.49
N ALA A 142 -10.09 9.56 19.17
CA ALA A 142 -11.21 8.87 18.53
C ALA A 142 -12.25 9.89 18.03
N TYR A 143 -12.74 9.70 16.81
CA TYR A 143 -13.98 10.30 16.34
C TYR A 143 -14.87 9.25 15.70
N VAL A 144 -16.14 9.27 16.07
CA VAL A 144 -17.11 8.25 15.68
C VAL A 144 -17.76 8.64 14.35
N VAL A 145 -17.78 7.71 13.40
CA VAL A 145 -18.56 7.81 12.16
C VAL A 145 -19.84 7.00 12.25
N ALA A 146 -20.81 7.31 11.38
CA ALA A 146 -22.16 6.75 11.47
C ALA A 146 -22.24 5.25 11.19
N ASP A 147 -21.50 4.77 10.17
CA ASP A 147 -21.60 3.42 9.65
C ASP A 147 -20.33 2.98 8.88
N GLU A 148 -20.35 1.76 8.36
CA GLU A 148 -19.26 1.15 7.58
C GLU A 148 -18.94 1.91 6.29
N ASP A 149 -19.94 2.53 5.65
CA ASP A 149 -19.72 3.27 4.40
C ASP A 149 -19.05 4.62 4.68
N ALA A 150 -19.43 5.28 5.77
CA ALA A 150 -18.72 6.43 6.30
C ALA A 150 -17.28 6.06 6.70
N LEU A 151 -17.06 4.89 7.31
CA LEU A 151 -15.73 4.41 7.65
C LEU A 151 -14.86 4.16 6.40
N ARG A 152 -15.42 3.55 5.35
CA ARG A 152 -14.72 3.42 4.05
C ARG A 152 -14.39 4.78 3.42
N ALA A 153 -15.26 5.77 3.60
CA ALA A 153 -14.98 7.14 3.16
C ALA A 153 -13.80 7.74 3.93
N GLU A 154 -13.68 7.49 5.24
CA GLU A 154 -12.52 7.88 6.04
C GLU A 154 -11.24 7.18 5.56
N VAL A 155 -11.28 5.89 5.20
CA VAL A 155 -10.10 5.19 4.63
C VAL A 155 -9.64 5.90 3.35
N ARG A 156 -10.58 6.16 2.44
CA ARG A 156 -10.28 6.87 1.18
C ARG A 156 -9.73 8.27 1.44
N ALA A 157 -10.29 9.00 2.39
CA ALA A 157 -9.83 10.35 2.74
C ALA A 157 -8.44 10.35 3.40
N ALA A 158 -8.19 9.44 4.35
CA ALA A 158 -6.92 9.33 5.05
C ALA A 158 -5.77 8.94 4.12
N VAL A 159 -6.00 7.97 3.22
CA VAL A 159 -4.98 7.60 2.22
C VAL A 159 -4.76 8.74 1.22
N ALA A 160 -5.82 9.47 0.82
CA ALA A 160 -5.68 10.58 -0.10
C ALA A 160 -4.93 11.76 0.52
N GLU A 161 -5.24 12.12 1.77
CA GLU A 161 -4.52 13.14 2.54
C GLU A 161 -3.03 12.82 2.66
N HIS A 162 -2.70 11.55 2.85
CA HIS A 162 -1.31 11.11 2.95
C HIS A 162 -0.60 11.11 1.58
N LEU A 163 -1.22 10.55 0.55
CA LEU A 163 -0.56 10.33 -0.74
C LEU A 163 -0.60 11.54 -1.66
N GLU A 164 -1.54 12.48 -1.53
CA GLU A 164 -1.61 13.64 -2.43
C GLU A 164 -0.31 14.48 -2.44
N PRO A 165 0.25 14.89 -1.29
CA PRO A 165 1.53 15.60 -1.28
C PRO A 165 2.69 14.75 -1.80
N VAL A 166 2.68 13.44 -1.53
CA VAL A 166 3.71 12.51 -2.03
C VAL A 166 3.63 12.41 -3.55
N LEU A 167 2.43 12.31 -4.11
CA LEU A 167 2.19 12.30 -5.55
C LEU A 167 2.61 13.62 -6.21
N ASP A 168 2.43 14.75 -5.55
CA ASP A 168 2.92 16.05 -6.04
C ASP A 168 4.46 16.09 -6.09
N GLY A 169 5.15 15.52 -5.09
CA GLY A 169 6.61 15.38 -5.09
C GLY A 169 7.14 14.44 -6.19
N PHE A 170 6.49 13.29 -6.40
CA PHE A 170 6.88 12.30 -7.40
C PHE A 170 6.48 12.66 -8.84
N GLY A 171 5.35 13.36 -9.01
CA GLY A 171 4.71 13.64 -10.30
C GLY A 171 5.66 14.17 -11.39
N PRO A 172 6.49 15.20 -11.11
CA PRO A 172 7.46 15.74 -12.06
C PRO A 172 8.46 14.71 -12.59
N ARG A 173 8.74 13.63 -11.85
CA ARG A 173 9.68 12.58 -12.25
C ARG A 173 9.03 11.46 -13.05
N MET A 174 7.73 11.20 -12.84
CA MET A 174 7.03 10.04 -13.41
C MET A 174 6.49 10.24 -14.84
N ARG A 175 6.47 11.49 -15.34
CA ARG A 175 5.97 11.84 -16.69
C ARG A 175 4.56 11.28 -16.99
N ARG A 176 3.70 11.22 -15.97
CA ARG A 176 2.31 10.72 -16.04
C ARG A 176 1.36 11.81 -15.57
N GLY A 177 0.16 11.84 -16.14
CA GLY A 177 -0.90 12.74 -15.69
C GLY A 177 -1.47 12.32 -14.33
N ARG A 178 -2.11 13.28 -13.63
CA ARG A 178 -2.71 13.09 -12.28
C ARG A 178 -3.62 11.87 -12.17
N ARG A 179 -4.44 11.58 -13.20
CA ARG A 179 -5.28 10.37 -13.24
C ARG A 179 -4.47 9.07 -13.15
N ALA A 180 -3.35 8.98 -13.86
CA ALA A 180 -2.51 7.78 -13.84
C ALA A 180 -1.74 7.63 -12.52
N LEU A 181 -1.37 8.74 -11.88
CA LEU A 181 -0.79 8.74 -10.54
C LEU A 181 -1.78 8.22 -9.49
N TRP A 182 -3.03 8.68 -9.52
CA TRP A 182 -4.08 8.14 -8.66
C TRP A 182 -4.47 6.71 -8.99
N GLY A 183 -4.30 6.26 -10.24
CA GLY A 183 -4.42 4.85 -10.59
C GLY A 183 -3.35 3.97 -9.92
N MET A 184 -2.14 4.50 -9.73
CA MET A 184 -1.12 3.81 -8.95
C MET A 184 -1.52 3.73 -7.48
N ALA A 185 -2.00 4.82 -6.88
CA ALA A 185 -2.50 4.81 -5.50
C ALA A 185 -3.64 3.78 -5.30
N THR A 186 -4.57 3.65 -6.26
CA THR A 186 -5.58 2.58 -6.27
C THR A 186 -4.92 1.19 -6.20
N ASP A 187 -3.92 0.95 -7.05
CA ASP A 187 -3.21 -0.33 -7.09
C ASP A 187 -2.45 -0.62 -5.79
N GLU A 188 -1.82 0.39 -5.16
CA GLU A 188 -1.09 0.20 -3.89
C GLU A 188 -2.04 -0.17 -2.73
N ILE A 189 -3.23 0.43 -2.67
CA ILE A 189 -4.26 0.06 -1.67
C ILE A 189 -4.67 -1.40 -1.87
N VAL A 190 -5.05 -1.75 -3.10
CA VAL A 190 -5.64 -3.05 -3.41
C VAL A 190 -4.61 -4.16 -3.25
N GLU A 191 -3.42 -3.99 -3.80
CA GLU A 191 -2.39 -5.04 -3.76
C GLU A 191 -1.76 -5.18 -2.39
N GLY A 192 -1.58 -4.07 -1.65
CA GLY A 192 -1.13 -4.12 -0.28
C GLY A 192 -2.08 -4.93 0.59
N LEU A 193 -3.35 -4.50 0.66
CA LEU A 193 -4.30 -5.16 1.54
C LEU A 193 -4.63 -6.58 1.09
N TRP A 194 -4.73 -6.83 -0.22
CA TRP A 194 -5.00 -8.19 -0.73
C TRP A 194 -3.87 -9.16 -0.36
N TYR A 195 -2.61 -8.75 -0.50
CA TYR A 195 -1.45 -9.55 -0.09
C TYR A 195 -1.47 -9.85 1.41
N VAL A 196 -1.72 -8.84 2.25
CA VAL A 196 -1.78 -9.04 3.71
C VAL A 196 -2.99 -9.90 4.12
N ALA A 197 -4.15 -9.72 3.47
CA ALA A 197 -5.33 -10.56 3.71
C ALA A 197 -5.07 -12.02 3.36
N HIS A 198 -4.34 -12.30 2.28
CA HIS A 198 -3.88 -13.65 1.95
C HIS A 198 -2.99 -14.24 3.05
N LEU A 199 -1.99 -13.49 3.54
CA LEU A 199 -1.13 -13.93 4.65
C LEU A 199 -1.90 -14.16 5.97
N LEU A 200 -3.01 -13.46 6.16
CA LEU A 200 -3.92 -13.65 7.31
C LEU A 200 -4.86 -14.85 7.15
N GLY A 201 -4.93 -15.48 5.96
CA GLY A 201 -5.93 -16.51 5.66
C GLY A 201 -7.34 -15.95 5.43
N GLU A 202 -7.46 -14.66 5.15
CA GLU A 202 -8.73 -13.93 5.01
C GLU A 202 -8.90 -13.31 3.62
N GLU A 203 -8.29 -13.93 2.60
CA GLU A 203 -8.23 -13.41 1.24
C GLU A 203 -9.62 -13.05 0.67
N SER A 204 -10.61 -13.95 0.81
CA SER A 204 -11.97 -13.68 0.32
C SER A 204 -12.64 -12.49 1.02
N ARG A 205 -12.37 -12.27 2.31
CA ARG A 205 -12.85 -11.08 3.04
C ARG A 205 -12.12 -9.83 2.54
N GLY A 206 -10.81 -9.94 2.32
CA GLY A 206 -9.99 -8.87 1.76
C GLY A 206 -10.50 -8.40 0.39
N VAL A 207 -10.81 -9.33 -0.51
CA VAL A 207 -11.42 -9.05 -1.82
C VAL A 207 -12.74 -8.31 -1.66
N ALA A 208 -13.68 -8.82 -0.86
CA ALA A 208 -14.98 -8.20 -0.66
C ALA A 208 -14.89 -6.78 -0.09
N GLU A 209 -14.04 -6.56 0.92
CA GLU A 209 -13.84 -5.21 1.50
C GLU A 209 -13.18 -4.25 0.52
N LEU A 210 -12.24 -4.72 -0.31
CA LEU A 210 -11.59 -3.91 -1.33
C LEU A 210 -12.54 -3.50 -2.45
N GLU A 211 -13.44 -4.40 -2.88
CA GLU A 211 -14.49 -4.09 -3.87
C GLU A 211 -15.45 -3.00 -3.37
N LEU A 212 -15.82 -3.05 -2.08
CA LEU A 212 -16.63 -2.02 -1.44
C LEU A 212 -15.85 -0.71 -1.22
N LEU A 213 -14.55 -0.79 -0.91
CA LEU A 213 -13.71 0.38 -0.71
C LEU A 213 -13.49 1.17 -2.00
N LEU A 214 -13.24 0.47 -3.11
CA LEU A 214 -12.86 1.02 -4.43
C LEU A 214 -13.72 0.43 -5.57
N PRO A 215 -15.02 0.78 -5.66
CA PRO A 215 -15.93 0.26 -6.68
C PRO A 215 -15.70 0.85 -8.10
N GLY A 216 -14.76 1.78 -8.29
CA GLY A 216 -14.41 2.34 -9.60
C GLY A 216 -14.84 3.79 -9.86
N ALA A 217 -15.73 4.34 -9.03
CA ALA A 217 -16.29 5.69 -9.15
C ALA A 217 -15.95 6.58 -7.93
N THR A 218 -14.78 6.36 -7.32
CA THR A 218 -14.37 7.00 -6.06
C THR A 218 -13.24 8.00 -6.29
N ALA A 219 -13.56 9.25 -6.63
CA ALA A 219 -12.54 10.29 -6.76
C ALA A 219 -11.77 10.50 -5.42
N PRO A 220 -10.47 10.83 -5.46
CA PRO A 220 -9.63 11.04 -6.66
C PRO A 220 -9.07 9.75 -7.28
N TYR A 221 -9.33 8.59 -6.67
CA TYR A 221 -8.85 7.29 -7.13
C TYR A 221 -9.35 6.98 -8.54
N ALA A 222 -8.43 6.53 -9.40
CA ALA A 222 -8.76 6.10 -10.75
C ALA A 222 -8.83 4.58 -10.81
N GLY A 223 -9.86 4.04 -11.47
CA GLY A 223 -10.12 2.60 -11.48
C GLY A 223 -10.71 2.12 -10.17
N GLY A 224 -10.77 0.80 -9.99
CA GLY A 224 -11.31 0.15 -8.79
C GLY A 224 -10.49 -1.05 -8.34
N ALA A 225 -11.06 -1.85 -7.45
CA ALA A 225 -10.48 -3.10 -6.99
C ALA A 225 -10.23 -4.07 -8.13
N GLY A 226 -11.10 -4.11 -9.14
CA GLY A 226 -10.81 -4.76 -10.43
C GLY A 226 -10.60 -6.27 -10.37
N PHE A 227 -11.03 -6.94 -9.30
CA PHE A 227 -11.01 -8.40 -9.21
C PHE A 227 -11.97 -9.01 -10.23
N ARG A 228 -11.56 -10.14 -10.81
CA ARG A 228 -12.36 -10.94 -11.74
C ARG A 228 -11.82 -12.36 -11.82
N GLU A 229 -12.60 -13.23 -12.42
CA GLU A 229 -12.20 -14.62 -12.67
C GLU A 229 -11.99 -14.88 -14.15
N LEU A 230 -11.05 -15.78 -14.45
CA LEU A 230 -10.83 -16.34 -15.76
C LEU A 230 -11.18 -17.82 -15.78
N ALA A 231 -11.70 -18.28 -16.92
CA ALA A 231 -11.90 -19.71 -17.15
C ALA A 231 -10.55 -20.37 -17.47
N GLY A 232 -10.06 -21.17 -16.52
CA GLY A 232 -8.91 -22.04 -16.69
C GLY A 232 -9.26 -23.36 -17.40
N PRO A 233 -8.27 -24.26 -17.55
CA PRO A 233 -8.50 -25.62 -18.05
C PRO A 233 -9.64 -26.30 -17.29
N GLN A 234 -10.50 -27.01 -18.03
CA GLN A 234 -11.69 -27.69 -17.48
C GLN A 234 -12.71 -26.76 -16.80
N GLY A 235 -12.67 -25.45 -17.09
CA GLY A 235 -13.61 -24.46 -16.53
C GLY A 235 -13.30 -24.04 -15.11
N ARG A 236 -12.13 -24.41 -14.56
CA ARG A 236 -11.72 -23.99 -13.22
C ARG A 236 -11.61 -22.47 -13.13
N PRO A 237 -12.20 -21.80 -12.13
CA PRO A 237 -12.04 -20.36 -11.97
C PRO A 237 -10.60 -20.04 -11.55
N LEU A 238 -9.99 -19.08 -12.23
CA LEU A 238 -8.66 -18.55 -11.94
C LEU A 238 -8.81 -17.08 -11.52
N PRO A 239 -8.62 -16.75 -10.23
CA PRO A 239 -8.75 -15.37 -9.76
C PRO A 239 -7.64 -14.50 -10.35
N THR A 240 -8.00 -13.30 -10.75
CA THR A 240 -7.07 -12.27 -11.24
C THR A 240 -7.62 -10.87 -10.95
N ARG A 241 -6.85 -9.87 -11.34
CA ARG A 241 -7.21 -8.47 -11.23
C ARG A 241 -6.75 -7.68 -12.45
N ASP A 242 -7.57 -6.72 -12.88
CA ASP A 242 -7.17 -5.66 -13.80
C ASP A 242 -6.66 -4.45 -13.01
N ARG A 243 -5.36 -4.16 -13.16
CA ARG A 243 -4.72 -3.00 -12.52
C ARG A 243 -5.19 -1.69 -13.16
N ALA A 244 -5.30 -0.66 -12.33
CA ALA A 244 -5.60 0.71 -12.77
C ALA A 244 -4.38 1.41 -13.42
N SER A 245 -3.17 0.90 -13.18
CA SER A 245 -1.92 1.46 -13.68
C SER A 245 -0.97 0.40 -14.26
N CYS A 246 0.07 0.87 -14.97
CA CYS A 246 1.17 0.03 -15.47
C CYS A 246 2.47 0.40 -14.75
N CYS A 247 3.18 -0.55 -14.17
CA CYS A 247 4.46 -0.31 -13.50
C CYS A 247 5.63 -0.06 -14.49
N LEU A 248 5.44 -0.32 -15.79
CA LEU A 248 6.45 -0.25 -16.85
C LEU A 248 7.69 -1.14 -16.63
N PHE A 249 7.64 -2.11 -15.72
CA PHE A 249 8.77 -3.02 -15.48
C PHE A 249 9.24 -3.78 -16.74
N TYR A 250 8.34 -3.98 -17.71
CA TYR A 250 8.68 -4.57 -19.01
C TYR A 250 9.74 -3.78 -19.80
N THR A 251 9.98 -2.49 -19.50
CA THR A 251 11.07 -1.73 -20.15
C THR A 251 12.45 -2.09 -19.60
N VAL A 252 12.50 -2.78 -18.45
CA VAL A 252 13.70 -3.32 -17.83
C VAL A 252 13.81 -4.81 -18.15
N ARG A 253 12.78 -5.60 -17.88
CA ARG A 253 12.73 -7.03 -18.22
C ARG A 253 11.45 -7.34 -18.98
N PRO A 254 11.48 -7.34 -20.34
CA PRO A 254 10.28 -7.54 -21.15
C PRO A 254 9.55 -8.86 -20.91
N GLY A 255 10.28 -9.93 -20.55
CA GLY A 255 9.71 -11.26 -20.30
C GLY A 255 9.04 -11.42 -18.94
N ASP A 256 9.34 -10.55 -17.98
CA ASP A 256 9.03 -10.77 -16.55
C ASP A 256 7.78 -9.98 -16.13
N THR A 257 6.69 -10.13 -16.87
CA THR A 257 5.41 -9.51 -16.52
C THR A 257 4.74 -10.25 -15.37
N CYS A 258 4.18 -9.54 -14.39
CA CYS A 258 3.36 -10.17 -13.34
C CYS A 258 2.02 -10.69 -13.92
N VAL A 259 1.36 -11.61 -13.22
CA VAL A 259 0.06 -12.19 -13.65
C VAL A 259 -1.04 -11.13 -13.76
N THR A 260 -0.96 -10.05 -12.98
CA THR A 260 -1.89 -8.90 -13.06
C THR A 260 -1.45 -7.79 -14.01
N CYS A 261 -0.42 -8.01 -14.85
CA CYS A 261 0.08 -6.96 -15.74
C CYS A 261 -0.95 -6.59 -16.81
N PRO A 262 -1.27 -5.29 -17.03
CA PRO A 262 -2.20 -4.86 -18.10
C PRO A 262 -1.72 -5.18 -19.53
N ARG A 263 -0.45 -5.58 -19.70
CA ARG A 263 0.11 -5.98 -21.00
C ARG A 263 0.01 -7.48 -21.26
N THR A 264 -0.34 -8.27 -20.26
CA THR A 264 -0.51 -9.72 -20.39
C THR A 264 -1.96 -10.00 -20.82
N CYS A 265 -2.13 -10.65 -21.97
CA CYS A 265 -3.45 -11.06 -22.44
C CYS A 265 -4.00 -12.20 -21.57
N ASP A 266 -5.31 -12.44 -21.65
CA ASP A 266 -5.94 -13.44 -20.79
C ASP A 266 -5.49 -14.87 -21.11
N ALA A 267 -5.12 -15.19 -22.35
CA ALA A 267 -4.58 -16.50 -22.70
C ALA A 267 -3.25 -16.77 -21.98
N ASP A 268 -2.32 -15.81 -22.02
CA ASP A 268 -1.02 -15.92 -21.32
C ASP A 268 -1.21 -15.94 -19.80
N ARG A 269 -2.17 -15.17 -19.28
CA ARG A 269 -2.51 -15.14 -17.86
C ARG A 269 -3.05 -16.48 -17.38
N VAL A 270 -3.98 -17.10 -18.13
CA VAL A 270 -4.49 -18.45 -17.83
C VAL A 270 -3.36 -19.47 -17.83
N ALA A 271 -2.46 -19.43 -18.81
CA ALA A 271 -1.33 -20.36 -18.88
C ALA A 271 -0.43 -20.27 -17.64
N ARG A 272 -0.14 -19.06 -17.14
CA ARG A 272 0.69 -18.84 -15.94
C ARG A 272 -0.02 -19.26 -14.66
N LEU A 273 -1.25 -18.79 -14.45
CA LEU A 273 -2.03 -19.13 -13.24
C LEU A 273 -2.31 -20.64 -13.12
N SER A 274 -2.45 -21.32 -14.26
CA SER A 274 -2.64 -22.78 -14.28
C SER A 274 -1.37 -23.55 -13.93
N ALA A 275 -0.18 -22.98 -14.17
CA ALA A 275 1.10 -23.61 -13.85
C ALA A 275 1.45 -23.50 -12.35
N ASP A 276 1.05 -22.39 -11.71
CA ASP A 276 1.29 -22.14 -10.27
C ASP A 276 0.30 -22.87 -9.36
N THR A 277 -0.77 -23.43 -9.92
CA THR A 277 -1.79 -24.14 -9.15
C THR A 277 -1.48 -25.65 -9.15
N PRO A 278 -1.21 -26.28 -7.98
CA PRO A 278 -1.00 -27.73 -7.94
C PRO A 278 -2.25 -28.46 -8.48
N PRO A 279 -2.07 -29.62 -9.14
CA PRO A 279 -3.20 -30.43 -9.57
C PRO A 279 -4.09 -30.75 -8.36
N SER A 280 -5.41 -30.68 -8.55
CA SER A 280 -6.35 -31.14 -7.53
C SER A 280 -6.04 -32.60 -7.22
N ALA A 281 -5.88 -32.91 -5.93
CA ALA A 281 -5.91 -34.29 -5.47
C ALA A 281 -7.37 -34.75 -5.53
N ASP A 282 -7.79 -35.22 -6.70
CA ASP A 282 -8.94 -36.11 -6.83
C ASP A 282 -8.52 -37.54 -6.42
#